data_AF-A0A1S2VM13-F1
#
_entry.id   AF-A0A1S2VM13-F1
#
_cell.length_a   1.000
_cell.length_b   1.000
_cell.length_c   1.000
_cell.angle_alpha   90.00
_cell.angle_beta   90.00
_cell.angle_gamma   90.00
#
_symmetry.space_group_name_H-M   'P 1'
#
loop_
_entity.id
_entity.type
_entity.pdbx_description
1 polymer ?
#
loop_
_entity_poly.entity_id
_entity_poly.type
_entity_poly.pdbx_seq_one_letter_code
_entity_poly.pdbx_strand_id
1 'polypeptide(L)'
;MEQMTLAEAIEKGYDYCLMKGDKNVTELRDVDIEDLAERGAVLCKSDPVFYEINSETLRQIVIDHFSNGESFNDPDREMASAVEDMSLTQYEPLTTLINDAISCYCFYPTLKIELIL
;
A
#
# COMPACT_ATOMS: atom_id res chain seq x y z
N MET A 1 -11.64 19.23 4.17
CA MET A 1 -11.45 17.89 4.76
C MET A 1 -12.65 17.68 5.66
N GLU A 2 -13.39 16.59 5.47
CA GLU A 2 -14.61 16.33 6.25
C GLU A 2 -14.20 15.87 7.66
N GLN A 3 -15.05 16.15 8.66
CA GLN A 3 -14.80 15.79 10.06
C GLN A 3 -15.99 15.00 10.60
N MET A 4 -15.71 14.04 11.49
CA MET A 4 -16.72 13.19 12.10
C MET A 4 -16.29 12.82 13.52
N THR A 5 -17.22 12.79 14.46
CA THR A 5 -16.91 12.33 15.82
C THR A 5 -16.69 10.81 15.84
N LEU A 6 -15.93 10.31 16.82
CA LEU A 6 -15.74 8.86 17.00
C LEU A 6 -17.10 8.13 17.16
N ALA A 7 -18.04 8.73 17.90
CA ALA A 7 -19.37 8.15 18.12
C ALA A 7 -20.18 8.06 16.82
N GLU A 8 -20.21 9.12 16.01
CA GLU A 8 -20.90 9.12 14.71
C GLU A 8 -20.27 8.12 13.73
N ALA A 9 -18.95 7.96 13.76
CA ALA A 9 -18.26 7.00 12.89
C ALA A 9 -18.64 5.56 13.23
N ILE A 10 -18.70 5.22 14.51
CA ILE A 10 -19.16 3.89 14.98
C ILE A 10 -20.64 3.69 14.61
N GLU A 11 -21.50 4.69 14.81
CA GLU A 11 -22.91 4.61 14.46
C GLU A 11 -23.14 4.41 12.95
N LYS A 12 -22.31 5.03 12.10
CA LYS A 12 -22.33 4.88 10.65
C LYS A 12 -21.72 3.57 10.15
N GLY A 13 -21.17 2.74 11.04
CA GLY A 13 -20.63 1.43 10.72
C GLY A 13 -19.22 1.44 10.13
N TYR A 14 -18.39 2.44 10.48
CA TYR A 14 -16.96 2.38 10.19
C TYR A 14 -16.25 1.49 11.22
N ASP A 15 -15.23 0.76 10.78
CA ASP A 15 -14.52 -0.20 11.65
C ASP A 15 -13.12 0.24 12.03
N TYR A 16 -12.43 0.97 11.15
CA TYR A 16 -11.00 1.27 11.30
C TYR A 16 -10.66 2.75 11.08
N CYS A 17 -9.62 3.22 11.76
CA CYS A 17 -8.94 4.47 11.47
C CYS A 17 -7.42 4.32 11.45
N LEU A 18 -6.74 5.28 10.84
CA LEU A 18 -5.29 5.43 10.92
C LEU A 18 -4.97 6.62 11.82
N MET A 19 -4.34 6.36 12.96
CA MET A 19 -3.82 7.42 13.84
C MET A 19 -2.65 8.13 13.15
N LYS A 20 -2.57 9.46 13.24
CA LYS A 20 -1.50 10.21 12.58
C LYS A 20 -0.14 9.83 13.18
N GLY A 21 0.76 9.31 12.33
CA GLY A 21 2.09 8.83 12.72
C GLY A 21 2.19 7.34 13.03
N ASP A 22 1.05 6.62 13.05
CA ASP A 22 1.07 5.16 13.14
C ASP A 22 1.31 4.51 11.77
N LYS A 23 1.80 3.28 11.82
CA LYS A 23 2.02 2.43 10.64
C LYS A 23 0.89 1.46 10.39
N ASN A 24 0.09 1.18 11.42
CA ASN A 24 -1.01 0.22 11.39
C ASN A 24 -2.33 0.95 11.62
N VAL A 25 -3.41 0.35 11.15
CA VAL A 25 -4.76 0.82 11.47
C VAL A 25 -5.17 0.35 12.87
N THR A 26 -6.03 1.13 13.50
CA THR A 26 -6.63 0.86 14.80
C THR A 26 -8.13 0.66 14.60
N GLU A 27 -8.70 -0.36 15.24
CA GLU A 27 -10.16 -0.52 15.28
C GLU A 27 -10.79 0.63 16.06
N LEU A 28 -11.90 1.20 15.58
CA LEU A 28 -12.53 2.36 16.22
C LEU A 28 -12.88 2.12 17.69
N ARG A 29 -13.24 0.88 18.05
CA ARG A 29 -13.56 0.48 19.42
C ARG A 29 -12.36 0.47 20.37
N ASP A 30 -11.15 0.40 19.82
CA ASP A 30 -9.87 0.31 20.55
C ASP A 30 -9.11 1.63 20.51
N VAL A 31 -9.70 2.70 19.95
CA VAL A 31 -9.10 4.04 19.91
C VAL A 31 -9.01 4.62 21.32
N ASP A 32 -7.81 5.01 21.71
CA ASP A 32 -7.59 5.84 22.90
C ASP A 32 -7.98 7.30 22.60
N ILE A 33 -8.88 7.84 23.43
CA ILE A 33 -9.42 9.20 23.33
C ILE A 33 -8.32 10.24 23.55
N GLU A 34 -7.35 9.96 24.44
CA GLU A 34 -6.23 10.87 24.71
C GLU A 34 -5.31 10.96 23.48
N ASP A 35 -4.96 9.82 22.89
CA ASP A 35 -4.17 9.78 21.65
C ASP A 35 -4.90 10.45 20.48
N LEU A 36 -6.22 10.25 20.37
CA LEU A 36 -7.03 10.90 19.34
C LEU A 36 -7.02 12.42 19.49
N ALA A 37 -7.11 12.94 20.72
CA ALA A 37 -7.03 14.37 20.99
C ALA A 37 -5.66 14.97 20.64
N GLU A 38 -4.58 14.27 20.97
CA GLU A 38 -3.22 14.76 20.77
C GLU A 38 -2.75 14.66 19.32
N ARG A 39 -3.03 13.54 18.67
CA ARG A 39 -2.44 13.18 17.37
C ARG A 39 -3.45 13.34 16.24
N GLY A 40 -4.73 13.09 16.49
CA GLY A 40 -5.77 12.97 15.48
C GLY A 40 -5.69 11.67 14.69
N ALA A 41 -6.77 11.34 13.99
CA ALA A 41 -6.87 10.15 13.16
C ALA A 41 -7.70 10.43 11.89
N VAL A 42 -7.57 9.54 10.90
CA VAL A 42 -8.35 9.59 9.66
C VAL A 42 -9.07 8.25 9.49
N LEU A 43 -10.37 8.28 9.16
CA LEU A 43 -11.13 7.07 8.89
C LEU A 43 -10.59 6.28 7.70
N CYS A 44 -10.68 4.97 7.79
CA CYS A 44 -10.36 4.04 6.72
C CYS A 44 -11.65 3.40 6.16
N LYS A 45 -11.57 2.89 4.93
CA LYS A 45 -12.56 1.93 4.43
C LYS A 45 -12.53 0.68 5.30
N SER A 46 -13.69 0.02 5.45
CA SER A 46 -13.77 -1.27 6.16
C SER A 46 -13.22 -2.44 5.34
N ASP A 47 -13.30 -2.38 4.01
CA ASP A 47 -12.77 -3.42 3.14
C ASP A 47 -11.27 -3.22 2.91
N PRO A 48 -10.43 -4.22 3.22
CA PRO A 48 -9.01 -4.16 2.91
C PRO A 48 -8.77 -4.28 1.40
N VAL A 49 -7.68 -3.68 0.95
CA VAL A 49 -7.14 -3.85 -0.40
C VAL A 49 -5.89 -4.70 -0.31
N PHE A 50 -5.85 -5.77 -1.09
CA PHE A 50 -4.69 -6.65 -1.21
C PHE A 50 -3.79 -6.15 -2.34
N TYR A 51 -2.48 -6.25 -2.12
CA TYR A 51 -1.51 -5.91 -3.15
C TYR A 51 -1.45 -7.03 -4.18
N GLU A 52 -1.56 -6.66 -5.45
CA GLU A 52 -1.30 -7.54 -6.57
C GLU A 52 -0.40 -6.80 -7.55
N ILE A 53 0.64 -7.48 -8.02
CA ILE A 53 1.54 -6.99 -9.05
C ILE A 53 1.24 -7.78 -10.32
N ASN A 54 1.17 -7.10 -11.47
CA ASN A 54 1.09 -7.76 -12.76
C ASN A 54 2.48 -7.96 -13.38
N SER A 55 2.59 -8.86 -14.36
CA SER A 55 3.86 -9.19 -15.01
C SER A 55 4.56 -7.99 -15.66
N GLU A 56 3.80 -7.02 -16.16
CA GLU A 56 4.35 -5.80 -16.76
C GLU A 56 5.03 -4.92 -15.69
N THR A 57 4.38 -4.74 -14.55
CA THR A 57 4.91 -3.98 -13.41
C THR A 57 6.15 -4.65 -12.84
N LEU A 58 6.12 -5.97 -12.70
CA LEU A 58 7.29 -6.74 -12.24
C LEU A 58 8.49 -6.58 -13.18
N ARG A 59 8.26 -6.69 -14.50
CA ARG A 59 9.30 -6.46 -15.50
C ARG A 59 9.87 -5.04 -15.37
N GLN A 60 9.03 -4.03 -15.22
CA GLN A 60 9.48 -2.65 -15.08
C GLN A 60 10.33 -2.44 -13.82
N ILE A 61 9.95 -3.03 -12.68
CA ILE A 61 10.75 -2.97 -11.44
C ILE A 61 12.17 -3.52 -11.67
N VAL A 62 12.29 -4.62 -12.43
CA VAL A 62 13.60 -5.20 -12.75
C VAL A 62 14.40 -4.30 -13.70
N ILE A 63 13.77 -3.72 -14.72
CA ILE A 63 14.39 -2.75 -15.64
C ILE A 63 14.90 -1.52 -14.89
N ASP A 64 14.06 -0.96 -14.00
CA ASP A 64 14.40 0.22 -13.20
C ASP A 64 15.56 -0.09 -12.25
N HIS A 65 15.61 -1.30 -11.68
CA HIS A 65 16.72 -1.71 -10.82
C HIS A 65 18.07 -1.65 -11.55
N PHE A 66 18.13 -2.19 -12.78
CA PHE A 66 19.34 -2.12 -13.60
C PHE A 66 19.64 -0.70 -14.12
N SER A 67 18.60 0.06 -14.46
CA SER A 67 18.76 1.38 -15.07
C SER A 67 19.14 2.49 -14.07
N ASN A 68 18.98 2.24 -12.77
CA ASN A 68 19.32 3.20 -11.71
C ASN A 68 20.81 3.17 -11.30
N GLY A 69 21.65 2.36 -11.95
CA GLY A 69 23.11 2.43 -11.84
C GLY A 69 23.66 3.60 -12.67
N GLU A 70 24.27 4.60 -12.04
CA GLU A 70 24.91 5.73 -12.74
C GLU A 70 26.25 5.35 -13.40
N SER A 71 26.33 4.28 -14.20
CA SER A 71 27.56 3.97 -14.93
C SER A 71 27.35 4.07 -16.45
N PHE A 72 28.08 5.01 -17.03
CA PHE A 72 27.99 5.40 -18.44
C PHE A 72 28.58 4.35 -19.42
N ASN A 73 28.99 3.19 -18.89
CA ASN A 73 29.50 2.02 -19.62
C ASN A 73 29.01 0.76 -18.89
N ASP A 74 27.73 0.42 -19.04
CA ASP A 74 27.11 -0.51 -18.10
C ASP A 74 26.57 -1.78 -18.78
N PRO A 75 27.14 -2.95 -18.45
CA PRO A 75 26.43 -4.23 -18.54
C PRO A 75 24.99 -4.14 -18.03
N ASP A 76 24.72 -3.26 -17.06
CA ASP A 76 23.39 -3.01 -16.51
C ASP A 76 22.39 -2.52 -17.57
N ARG A 77 22.83 -1.71 -18.55
CA ARG A 77 21.98 -1.31 -19.67
C ARG A 77 21.69 -2.48 -20.62
N GLU A 78 22.68 -3.33 -20.88
CA GLU A 78 22.49 -4.55 -21.69
C GLU A 78 21.57 -5.55 -20.97
N MET A 79 21.68 -5.66 -19.65
CA MET A 79 20.81 -6.49 -18.80
C MET A 79 19.37 -5.97 -18.79
N ALA A 80 19.17 -4.65 -18.69
CA ALA A 80 17.85 -4.03 -18.78
C ALA A 80 17.19 -4.31 -20.14
N SER A 81 17.93 -4.16 -21.25
CA SER A 81 17.42 -4.48 -22.58
C SER A 81 17.10 -5.97 -22.74
N ALA A 82 17.94 -6.87 -22.23
CA ALA A 82 17.67 -8.32 -22.28
C ALA A 82 16.38 -8.68 -21.52
N VAL A 83 16.10 -8.00 -20.40
CA VAL A 83 14.87 -8.14 -19.63
C VAL A 83 13.66 -7.56 -20.37
N GLU A 84 13.81 -6.41 -21.03
CA GLU A 84 12.76 -5.77 -21.81
C GLU A 84 12.29 -6.67 -22.98
N ASP A 85 13.23 -7.36 -23.63
CA ASP A 85 13.01 -8.27 -24.76
C ASP A 85 12.30 -9.59 -24.37
N MET A 86 12.25 -9.93 -23.07
CA MET A 86 11.54 -11.13 -22.59
C MET A 86 10.02 -10.97 -22.73
N SER A 87 9.34 -12.07 -23.06
CA SER A 87 7.88 -12.09 -23.13
C SER A 87 7.26 -12.00 -21.73
N LEU A 88 6.15 -11.28 -21.60
CA LEU A 88 5.37 -11.22 -20.34
C LEU A 88 4.92 -12.60 -19.85
N THR A 89 4.70 -13.55 -20.76
CA THR A 89 4.35 -14.95 -20.41
C THR A 89 5.45 -15.65 -19.60
N GLN A 90 6.72 -15.24 -19.76
CA GLN A 90 7.84 -15.76 -18.98
C GLN A 90 7.88 -15.16 -17.57
N TYR A 91 7.25 -14.00 -17.36
CA TYR A 91 7.13 -13.34 -16.07
C TYR A 91 5.96 -13.87 -15.24
N GLU A 92 4.91 -14.40 -15.87
CA GLU A 92 3.71 -14.91 -15.18
C GLU A 92 4.03 -15.85 -14.00
N PRO A 93 4.90 -16.88 -14.13
CA PRO A 93 5.21 -17.76 -13.00
C PRO A 93 5.88 -17.02 -11.83
N LEU A 94 6.76 -16.05 -12.13
CA LEU A 94 7.43 -15.24 -11.11
C LEU A 94 6.44 -14.29 -10.44
N THR A 95 5.56 -13.66 -11.22
CA THR A 95 4.47 -12.81 -10.74
C THR A 95 3.56 -13.58 -9.78
N THR A 96 3.17 -14.81 -10.13
CA THR A 96 2.37 -15.67 -9.24
C THR A 96 3.09 -15.94 -7.92
N LEU A 97 4.37 -16.34 -7.95
CA LEU A 97 5.14 -16.59 -6.72
C LEU A 97 5.26 -15.36 -5.83
N ILE A 98 5.45 -14.18 -6.42
CA ILE A 98 5.51 -12.92 -5.67
C ILE A 98 4.14 -12.59 -5.06
N ASN A 99 3.06 -12.68 -5.85
CA ASN A 99 1.70 -12.43 -5.38
C ASN A 99 1.31 -13.39 -4.24
N ASP A 100 1.68 -14.68 -4.34
CA ASP A 100 1.45 -15.65 -3.27
C ASP A 100 2.19 -15.22 -1.97
N ALA A 101 3.43 -14.76 -2.08
CA ALA A 101 4.23 -14.31 -0.95
C ALA A 101 3.71 -13.02 -0.31
N ILE A 102 3.14 -12.10 -1.10
CA ILE A 102 2.59 -10.83 -0.59
C ILE A 102 1.09 -10.88 -0.29
N SER A 103 0.41 -11.98 -0.60
CA SER A 103 -1.05 -12.15 -0.45
C SER A 103 -1.56 -11.93 0.97
N CYS A 104 -0.72 -12.13 1.99
CA CYS A 104 -1.06 -11.90 3.39
C CYS A 104 -1.01 -10.42 3.80
N TYR A 105 -0.46 -9.55 2.97
CA TYR A 105 -0.39 -8.12 3.23
C TYR A 105 -1.58 -7.42 2.59
N CYS A 106 -2.24 -6.58 3.39
CA CYS A 106 -3.31 -5.71 2.93
C CYS A 106 -3.16 -4.32 3.54
N PHE A 107 -3.88 -3.35 2.97
CA PHE A 107 -3.99 -2.01 3.53
C PHE A 107 -5.44 -1.55 3.48
N TYR A 108 -5.80 -0.64 4.38
CA TYR A 108 -7.13 -0.04 4.42
C TYR A 108 -7.04 1.41 3.94
N PRO A 109 -7.57 1.74 2.74
CA PRO A 109 -7.48 3.08 2.20
C PRO A 109 -8.14 4.12 3.11
N THR A 110 -7.49 5.26 3.30
CA THR A 110 -8.06 6.37 4.08
C THR A 110 -9.16 7.08 3.30
N LEU A 111 -10.18 7.56 4.00
CA LEU A 111 -11.35 8.25 3.45
C LEU A 111 -11.21 9.78 3.46
N LYS A 112 -10.09 10.31 3.97
CA LYS A 112 -9.87 11.76 4.16
C LYS A 112 -10.95 12.43 5.04
N ILE A 113 -11.55 11.66 5.93
CA ILE A 113 -12.45 12.12 6.99
C ILE A 113 -11.64 12.09 8.29
N GLU A 114 -11.43 13.23 8.91
CA GLU A 114 -10.74 13.31 10.20
C GLU A 114 -11.68 12.96 11.35
N LEU A 115 -11.18 12.14 12.27
CA LEU A 115 -11.87 11.89 13.54
C LEU A 115 -11.60 13.01 14.52
N ILE A 116 -12.67 13.46 15.17
CA ILE A 116 -12.65 14.43 16.27
C ILE A 116 -13.36 13.81 17.50
N LEU A 117 -13.17 14.43 18.66
CA LEU A 117 -13.90 14.11 19.88
C LEU A 117 -15.28 14.74 19.90
#